data_AF-A0A8C2J6J7-F1
#
_entry.id   AF-A0A8C2J6J7-F1
#
_cell.length_a   1.000
_cell.length_b   1.000
_cell.length_c   1.000
_cell.angle_alpha   90.00
_cell.angle_beta   90.00
_cell.angle_gamma   90.00
#
_symmetry.space_group_name_H-M   'P 1'
#
loop_
_entity.id
_entity.type
_entity.pdbx_description
1 polymer ?
#
loop_
_entity_poly.entity_id
_entity_poly.type
_entity_poly.pdbx_seq_one_letter_code
_entity_poly.pdbx_strand_id
1 'polypeptide(L)'
;MYIVITNDSLLIRDIIKIYFYCCYVLVWLRLGLFYIADEVRDFVTDCDNPGLFKSHFGCCPHKHCPVDHFPFHLHSGVANVVAAKICFNNQIIMGGIRNNAGPGLNIVLANGETGEVLRNKSFNLESRDPEELLAYLKTQKPGNIVLVASYIDPTPKLTDEIRDIFSALGSTMVKSLKPRDSWVFAGAYGIKRASPFEKADHNHQSHNSACAQPLIGPGESDLVSDLGSVIDPEQRWGREEDLDQSKLLPEQTDSLYNEELIRPKKLHNPIKASKSHRELQRELIITHKRGAVVEEKPELQRVLQQRNRSQALKRDRKQDEEKSPLEQELLKRQMRLEKFERETEEQRERSKCAPEFIRVKDSLKRTAIASAVEKEL
;
A
#
# COMPACT_ATOMS: atom_id res chain seq x y z
N MET A 1 -5.22 54.34 -51.91
CA MET A 1 -4.02 53.71 -51.31
C MET A 1 -4.52 52.47 -50.57
N TYR A 2 -4.57 51.33 -51.26
CA TYR A 2 -5.02 50.06 -50.69
C TYR A 2 -3.82 49.37 -50.06
N ILE A 3 -3.83 49.20 -48.74
CA ILE A 3 -2.85 48.36 -48.06
C ILE A 3 -3.33 46.92 -48.23
N VAL A 4 -2.61 46.17 -49.05
CA VAL A 4 -2.80 44.74 -49.29
C VAL A 4 -2.32 44.00 -48.04
N ILE A 5 -3.23 43.35 -47.32
CA ILE A 5 -2.89 42.41 -46.26
C ILE A 5 -2.55 41.08 -46.95
N THR A 6 -1.26 40.76 -47.05
CA THR A 6 -0.79 39.47 -47.56
C THR A 6 -0.92 38.39 -46.49
N ASN A 7 -1.52 37.26 -46.86
CA ASN A 7 -1.73 36.07 -46.05
C ASN A 7 -0.40 35.39 -45.66
N ASP A 8 0.12 35.65 -44.46
CA ASP A 8 1.24 34.91 -43.86
C ASP A 8 0.77 33.68 -43.08
N SER A 9 -0.03 32.82 -43.73
CA SER A 9 -0.52 31.55 -43.17
C SER A 9 0.57 30.49 -42.97
N LEU A 10 1.74 30.67 -43.59
CA LEU A 10 2.91 29.79 -43.44
C LEU A 10 3.67 30.09 -42.15
N LEU A 11 3.87 31.36 -41.82
CA LEU A 11 4.60 31.78 -40.63
C LEU A 11 3.91 31.32 -39.34
N ILE A 12 2.58 31.40 -39.31
CA ILE A 12 1.75 30.97 -38.17
C ILE A 12 1.85 29.46 -37.96
N ARG A 13 1.85 28.67 -39.04
CA ARG A 13 1.97 27.20 -38.97
C ARG A 13 3.32 26.77 -38.40
N ASP A 14 4.39 27.46 -38.77
CA ASP A 14 5.73 27.12 -38.27
C ASP A 14 5.93 27.54 -36.81
N ILE A 15 5.36 28.68 -36.40
CA ILE A 15 5.33 29.09 -34.98
C ILE A 15 4.57 28.07 -34.12
N ILE A 16 3.42 27.58 -34.60
CA ILE A 16 2.63 26.57 -33.87
C ILE A 16 3.41 25.27 -33.72
N LYS A 17 4.12 24.80 -34.76
CA LYS A 17 4.95 23.59 -34.68
C LYS A 17 6.10 23.74 -33.68
N ILE A 18 6.76 24.90 -33.66
CA ILE A 18 7.83 25.19 -32.70
C ILE A 18 7.27 25.21 -31.28
N TYR A 19 6.10 25.81 -31.07
CA TYR A 19 5.44 25.83 -29.76
C TYR A 19 5.11 24.42 -29.26
N PHE A 20 4.56 23.54 -30.13
CA PHE A 20 4.29 22.14 -29.76
C PHE A 20 5.57 21.36 -29.48
N TYR A 21 6.63 21.56 -30.25
CA TYR A 21 7.92 20.92 -30.01
C TYR A 21 8.55 21.38 -28.68
N CYS A 22 8.53 22.68 -28.38
CA CYS A 22 8.98 23.21 -27.10
C CYS A 22 8.13 22.69 -25.93
N CYS A 23 6.80 22.63 -26.07
CA CYS A 23 5.93 22.02 -25.05
C CYS A 23 6.28 20.56 -24.82
N TYR A 24 6.49 19.79 -25.89
CA TYR A 24 6.88 18.39 -25.80
C TYR A 24 8.23 18.22 -25.08
N VAL A 25 9.25 18.98 -25.47
CA VAL A 25 10.58 18.94 -24.83
C VAL A 25 10.50 19.37 -23.35
N LEU A 26 9.71 20.39 -23.01
CA LEU A 26 9.49 20.82 -21.62
C LEU A 26 8.73 19.78 -20.80
N VAL A 27 7.75 19.10 -21.38
CA VAL A 27 7.03 17.99 -20.75
C VAL A 27 7.96 16.79 -20.55
N TRP A 28 8.80 16.46 -21.53
CA TRP A 28 9.80 15.40 -21.41
C TRP A 28 10.92 15.73 -20.42
N LEU A 29 11.35 17.00 -20.33
CA LEU A 29 12.26 17.47 -19.27
C LEU A 29 11.59 17.41 -17.90
N ARG A 30 10.33 17.80 -17.78
CA ARG A 30 9.57 17.67 -16.52
C ARG A 30 9.34 16.22 -16.12
N LEU A 31 8.99 15.35 -17.07
CA LEU A 31 8.80 13.92 -16.84
C LEU A 31 10.12 13.22 -16.54
N GLY A 32 11.22 13.59 -17.21
CA GLY A 32 12.57 13.12 -16.90
C GLY A 32 13.04 13.60 -15.52
N LEU A 33 12.77 14.86 -15.16
CA LEU A 33 13.01 15.37 -13.80
C LEU A 33 12.10 14.69 -12.77
N PHE A 34 10.87 14.31 -13.12
CA PHE A 34 9.98 13.52 -12.27
C PHE A 34 10.49 12.09 -12.08
N TYR A 35 11.04 11.49 -13.13
CA TYR A 35 11.66 10.15 -13.10
C TYR A 35 12.92 10.15 -12.22
N ILE A 36 13.72 11.22 -12.27
CA ILE A 36 14.88 11.44 -11.38
C ILE A 36 14.41 11.74 -9.94
N ALA A 37 13.29 12.45 -9.77
CA ALA A 37 12.77 12.83 -8.45
C ALA A 37 12.17 11.63 -7.69
N ASP A 38 11.67 10.60 -8.37
CA ASP A 38 11.15 9.39 -7.72
C ASP A 38 12.27 8.50 -7.12
N GLU A 39 13.51 8.65 -7.58
CA GLU A 39 14.67 7.91 -7.07
C GLU A 39 15.26 8.50 -5.76
N VAL A 40 14.73 9.62 -5.27
CA VAL A 40 15.24 10.31 -4.06
C VAL A 40 14.17 10.40 -2.97
N ARG A 41 13.60 9.26 -2.58
CA ARG A 41 12.72 9.14 -1.40
C ARG A 41 13.37 8.41 -0.21
N ASP A 42 14.69 8.43 -0.13
CA ASP A 42 15.49 7.85 0.98
C ASP A 42 15.75 8.87 2.12
N PHE A 43 15.02 9.98 2.16
CA PHE A 43 15.21 11.06 3.15
C PHE A 43 14.47 10.79 4.47
N VAL A 44 14.69 9.61 5.05
CA VAL A 44 14.50 9.43 6.49
C VAL A 44 15.86 9.65 7.11
N THR A 45 16.12 10.88 7.56
CA THR A 45 17.28 11.15 8.41
C THR A 45 17.11 10.32 9.66
N ASP A 46 17.87 9.23 9.76
CA ASP A 46 17.91 8.26 10.87
C ASP A 46 18.18 8.86 12.27
N CYS A 47 18.32 10.18 12.38
CA CYS A 47 18.76 10.87 13.57
C CYS A 47 17.62 11.79 14.07
N ASP A 48 16.79 11.27 14.96
CA ASP A 48 15.76 12.05 15.66
C ASP A 48 16.42 13.07 16.60
N ASN A 49 16.66 14.29 16.10
CA ASN A 49 16.42 15.56 16.80
C ASN A 49 16.82 16.75 15.89
N PRO A 50 15.86 17.58 15.45
CA PRO A 50 16.13 18.70 14.53
C PRO A 50 16.86 19.90 15.18
N GLY A 51 17.25 19.82 16.46
CA GLY A 51 17.79 20.96 17.21
C GLY A 51 19.30 21.05 17.36
N LEU A 52 20.08 19.98 17.12
CA LEU A 52 21.51 19.95 17.53
C LEU A 52 22.50 19.46 16.47
N PHE A 53 22.03 18.92 15.35
CA PHE A 53 22.90 18.32 14.34
C PHE A 53 22.48 18.74 12.92
N LYS A 54 23.47 19.13 12.10
CA LYS A 54 23.26 19.28 10.66
C LYS A 54 22.95 17.90 10.08
N SER A 55 21.88 17.79 9.29
CA SER A 55 21.62 16.60 8.47
C SER A 55 22.85 16.32 7.60
N HIS A 56 23.60 15.28 7.94
CA HIS A 56 24.76 14.85 7.17
C HIS A 56 24.35 13.66 6.34
N PHE A 57 24.69 13.66 5.04
CA PHE A 57 24.64 12.46 4.20
C PHE A 57 25.56 11.41 4.83
N GLY A 58 25.01 10.43 5.55
CA GLY A 58 25.87 9.49 6.28
C GLY A 58 25.21 8.66 7.37
N CYS A 59 26.07 7.98 8.10
CA CYS A 59 25.75 7.26 9.32
C CYS A 59 25.57 8.26 10.46
N CYS A 60 24.52 8.14 11.28
CA CYS A 60 24.21 9.12 12.32
C CYS A 60 25.42 9.40 13.23
N PRO A 61 25.94 10.63 13.30
CA PRO A 61 27.09 10.93 14.12
C PRO A 61 26.73 10.89 15.61
N HIS A 62 27.69 10.39 16.40
CA HIS A 62 27.96 10.73 17.80
C HIS A 62 27.20 9.96 18.90
N LYS A 63 27.62 8.70 19.09
CA LYS A 63 28.00 8.23 20.43
C LYS A 63 29.53 8.27 20.45
N HIS A 64 30.16 8.98 21.39
CA HIS A 64 31.61 8.89 21.57
C HIS A 64 31.92 7.44 21.97
N CYS A 65 32.45 6.68 21.01
CA CYS A 65 32.83 5.29 21.25
C CYS A 65 34.20 5.27 21.94
N PRO A 66 34.48 4.31 22.83
CA PRO A 66 35.83 4.12 23.36
C PRO A 66 36.84 3.86 22.24
N VAL A 67 38.12 4.17 22.48
CA VAL A 67 39.21 4.14 21.46
C VAL A 67 39.32 2.79 20.73
N ASP A 68 39.01 1.68 21.41
CA ASP A 68 39.08 0.32 20.85
C ASP A 68 37.75 -0.18 20.29
N HIS A 69 36.86 0.69 19.83
CA HIS A 69 35.56 0.29 19.29
C HIS A 69 35.27 0.86 17.91
N PHE A 70 34.55 0.10 17.10
CA PHE A 70 34.05 0.51 15.79
C PHE A 70 32.58 0.92 15.91
N PRO A 71 32.19 2.15 15.56
CA PRO A 71 30.78 2.52 15.51
C PRO A 71 30.09 1.84 14.32
N PHE A 72 28.87 1.37 14.53
CA PHE A 72 28.04 0.82 13.46
C PHE A 72 26.58 1.22 13.63
N HIS A 73 25.85 1.21 12.51
CA HIS A 73 24.42 1.48 12.48
C HIS A 73 23.77 0.56 11.45
N LEU A 74 22.85 -0.28 11.90
CA LEU A 74 22.09 -1.21 11.05
C LEU A 74 20.64 -0.75 10.99
N HIS A 75 20.08 -0.87 9.80
CA HIS A 75 18.72 -0.48 9.50
C HIS A 75 18.13 -1.51 8.55
N SER A 76 17.06 -2.20 8.95
CA SER A 76 16.32 -3.09 8.06
C SER A 76 15.64 -2.29 6.95
N GLY A 77 15.37 -2.93 5.82
CA GLY A 77 14.52 -2.33 4.80
C GLY A 77 13.06 -2.28 5.27
N VAL A 78 12.30 -1.42 4.63
CA VAL A 78 10.91 -1.12 4.98
C VAL A 78 10.03 -1.27 3.75
N ALA A 79 9.01 -2.13 3.91
CA ALA A 79 8.12 -2.55 2.84
C ALA A 79 8.92 -2.83 1.54
N ASN A 80 8.57 -2.14 0.45
CA ASN A 80 9.28 -2.12 -0.83
C ASN A 80 9.82 -0.72 -1.19
N VAL A 81 9.84 0.20 -0.22
CA VAL A 81 10.09 1.63 -0.46
C VAL A 81 11.48 2.09 -0.01
N VAL A 82 12.00 1.50 1.08
CA VAL A 82 13.30 1.88 1.64
C VAL A 82 14.15 0.62 1.79
N ALA A 83 15.31 0.60 1.14
CA ALA A 83 16.22 -0.52 1.21
C ALA A 83 16.92 -0.60 2.58
N ALA A 84 17.46 -1.78 2.91
CA ALA A 84 18.31 -1.93 4.09
C ALA A 84 19.55 -1.04 4.00
N LYS A 85 20.01 -0.52 5.14
CA LYS A 85 21.20 0.34 5.25
C LYS A 85 22.15 -0.18 6.32
N ILE A 86 23.42 -0.34 5.93
CA ILE A 86 24.49 -0.83 6.80
C ILE A 86 25.60 0.20 6.81
N CYS A 87 25.87 0.72 8.00
CA CYS A 87 26.86 1.72 8.31
C CYS A 87 27.93 1.13 9.21
N PHE A 88 29.20 1.30 8.84
CA PHE A 88 30.33 0.81 9.63
C PHE A 88 31.46 1.83 9.60
N ASN A 89 32.02 2.14 10.78
CA ASN A 89 33.07 3.15 10.96
C ASN A 89 32.73 4.51 10.30
N ASN A 90 31.49 4.97 10.52
CA ASN A 90 30.91 6.20 9.95
C ASN A 90 30.79 6.24 8.42
N GLN A 91 30.99 5.12 7.73
CA GLN A 91 30.80 5.01 6.29
C GLN A 91 29.58 4.15 5.98
N ILE A 92 28.73 4.62 5.05
CA ILE A 92 27.67 3.81 4.49
C ILE A 92 28.35 2.73 3.65
N ILE A 93 28.17 1.46 3.97
CA ILE A 93 28.74 0.34 3.20
C ILE A 93 27.70 -0.24 2.25
N MET A 94 26.48 -0.44 2.75
CA MET A 94 25.31 -0.85 1.95
C MET A 94 24.13 0.09 2.18
N GLY A 95 23.33 0.34 1.15
CA GLY A 95 22.14 1.22 1.24
C GLY A 95 21.54 1.56 -0.11
N GLY A 96 20.35 2.17 -0.12
CA GLY A 96 19.69 2.67 -1.33
C GLY A 96 20.57 3.65 -2.12
N ILE A 97 21.20 4.60 -1.42
CA ILE A 97 22.15 5.57 -2.00
C ILE A 97 23.33 4.90 -2.74
N ARG A 98 23.75 3.70 -2.30
CA ARG A 98 24.82 2.93 -2.95
C ARG A 98 24.32 1.98 -4.02
N ASN A 99 23.00 1.86 -4.17
CA ASN A 99 22.33 0.93 -5.08
C ASN A 99 22.88 -0.51 -5.02
N ASN A 100 23.29 -0.95 -3.82
CA ASN A 100 23.88 -2.26 -3.59
C ASN A 100 23.16 -3.07 -2.50
N ALA A 101 22.08 -2.54 -1.94
CA ALA A 101 21.18 -3.25 -1.04
C ALA A 101 19.96 -3.76 -1.82
N GLY A 102 19.54 -4.99 -1.54
CA GLY A 102 18.46 -5.65 -2.28
C GLY A 102 17.57 -6.54 -1.39
N PRO A 103 16.48 -7.08 -1.94
CA PRO A 103 15.57 -7.97 -1.22
C PRO A 103 16.31 -9.20 -0.66
N GLY A 104 15.90 -9.67 0.52
CA GLY A 104 16.51 -10.79 1.23
C GLY A 104 17.46 -10.34 2.34
N LEU A 105 18.69 -10.85 2.33
CA LEU A 105 19.73 -10.56 3.32
C LEU A 105 20.84 -9.70 2.73
N ASN A 106 21.14 -8.58 3.38
CA ASN A 106 22.28 -7.72 3.05
C ASN A 106 23.36 -7.92 4.09
N ILE A 107 24.56 -8.33 3.66
CA ILE A 107 25.63 -8.77 4.56
C ILE A 107 26.92 -8.01 4.27
N VAL A 108 27.54 -7.48 5.33
CA VAL A 108 28.87 -6.87 5.33
C VAL A 108 29.80 -7.67 6.24
N LEU A 109 30.99 -7.96 5.73
CA LEU A 109 32.07 -8.62 6.46
C LEU A 109 33.21 -7.63 6.65
N ALA A 110 33.67 -7.49 7.88
CA ALA A 110 34.79 -6.63 8.23
C ALA A 110 35.82 -7.37 9.09
N ASN A 111 37.07 -6.96 8.99
CA ASN A 111 38.12 -7.44 9.86
C ASN A 111 37.91 -6.83 11.27
N GLY A 112 37.79 -7.67 12.30
CA GLY A 112 37.56 -7.21 13.68
C GLY A 112 38.78 -6.58 14.35
N GLU A 113 39.97 -6.73 13.78
CA GLU A 113 41.20 -6.11 14.27
C GLU A 113 41.44 -4.76 13.63
N THR A 114 41.25 -4.60 12.31
CA THR A 114 41.55 -3.35 11.61
C THR A 114 40.33 -2.46 11.39
N GLY A 115 39.14 -3.06 11.31
CA GLY A 115 37.91 -2.40 10.86
C GLY A 115 37.83 -2.24 9.34
N GLU A 116 38.70 -2.92 8.58
CA GLU A 116 38.64 -2.92 7.12
C GLU A 116 37.46 -3.76 6.63
N VAL A 117 36.66 -3.21 5.70
CA VAL A 117 35.58 -3.96 5.07
C VAL A 117 36.17 -4.93 4.06
N LEU A 118 36.02 -6.23 4.33
CA LEU A 118 36.53 -7.30 3.49
C LEU A 118 35.66 -7.50 2.26
N ARG A 119 34.35 -7.68 2.47
CA ARG A 119 33.36 -7.94 1.41
C ARG A 119 31.97 -7.47 1.84
N ASN A 120 31.12 -7.15 0.87
CA ASN A 120 29.70 -6.87 1.08
C ASN A 120 28.88 -7.46 -0.07
N LYS A 121 27.67 -7.95 0.20
CA LYS A 121 26.80 -8.55 -0.82
C LYS A 121 25.34 -8.63 -0.36
N SER A 122 24.42 -8.47 -1.31
CA SER A 122 22.99 -8.74 -1.14
C SER A 122 22.63 -10.14 -1.65
N PHE A 123 21.85 -10.88 -0.87
CA PHE A 123 21.39 -12.24 -1.17
C PHE A 123 19.87 -12.27 -1.23
N ASN A 124 19.33 -12.39 -2.45
CA ASN A 124 17.90 -12.56 -2.67
C ASN A 124 17.51 -14.03 -2.50
N LEU A 125 16.88 -14.34 -1.37
CA LEU A 125 16.51 -15.71 -1.00
C LEU A 125 15.22 -16.21 -1.66
N GLU A 126 14.51 -15.36 -2.39
CA GLU A 126 13.30 -15.75 -3.12
C GLU A 126 13.68 -16.26 -4.52
N SER A 127 14.42 -15.45 -5.27
CA SER A 127 14.74 -15.71 -6.68
C SER A 127 16.03 -16.51 -6.90
N ARG A 128 17.01 -16.45 -5.98
CA ARG A 128 18.32 -17.11 -6.15
C ARG A 128 18.47 -18.34 -5.26
N ASP A 129 19.54 -19.09 -5.49
CA ASP A 129 19.89 -20.29 -4.75
C ASP A 129 20.62 -19.94 -3.43
N PRO A 130 20.29 -20.59 -2.29
CA PRO A 130 20.94 -20.35 -1.00
C PRO A 130 22.41 -20.83 -0.94
N GLU A 131 22.88 -21.67 -1.86
CA GLU A 131 24.27 -22.16 -1.90
C GLU A 131 25.29 -21.01 -1.99
N GLU A 132 24.96 -19.94 -2.71
CA GLU A 132 25.81 -18.76 -2.82
C GLU A 132 26.01 -18.07 -1.47
N LEU A 133 24.95 -17.98 -0.66
CA LEU A 133 25.00 -17.45 0.70
C LEU A 133 25.79 -18.40 1.61
N LEU A 134 25.56 -19.71 1.49
CA LEU A 134 26.25 -20.71 2.29
C LEU A 134 27.77 -20.67 2.06
N ALA A 135 28.20 -20.63 0.80
CA ALA A 135 29.61 -20.49 0.44
C ALA A 135 30.21 -19.17 0.94
N TYR A 136 29.44 -18.08 0.87
CA TYR A 136 29.86 -16.78 1.38
C TYR A 136 30.11 -16.81 2.90
N LEU A 137 29.24 -17.48 3.67
CA LEU A 137 29.37 -17.59 5.12
C LEU A 137 30.44 -18.60 5.57
N LYS A 138 30.67 -19.69 4.82
CA LYS A 138 31.70 -20.69 5.15
C LYS A 138 33.13 -20.21 4.94
N THR A 139 33.34 -19.21 4.10
CA THR A 139 34.69 -18.69 3.77
C THR A 139 35.26 -17.72 4.82
N GLN A 140 34.64 -17.61 6.00
CA GLN A 140 35.04 -16.64 7.02
C GLN A 140 36.12 -17.16 7.96
N LYS A 141 36.97 -16.24 8.44
CA LYS A 141 38.00 -16.50 9.43
C LYS A 141 37.55 -16.04 10.82
N PRO A 142 38.02 -16.69 11.90
CA PRO A 142 37.87 -16.17 13.25
C PRO A 142 38.36 -14.73 13.38
N GLY A 143 37.62 -13.92 14.13
CA GLY A 143 37.90 -12.50 14.30
C GLY A 143 37.21 -11.59 13.27
N ASN A 144 36.60 -12.13 12.22
CA ASN A 144 35.78 -11.32 11.31
C ASN A 144 34.45 -10.94 11.97
N ILE A 145 34.08 -9.67 11.81
CA ILE A 145 32.77 -9.10 12.16
C ILE A 145 31.81 -9.35 11.00
N VAL A 146 30.57 -9.72 11.31
CA VAL A 146 29.48 -9.89 10.36
C VAL A 146 28.37 -8.92 10.73
N LEU A 147 27.92 -8.10 9.77
CA LEU A 147 26.78 -7.19 9.91
C LEU A 147 25.71 -7.60 8.91
N VAL A 148 24.47 -7.68 9.36
CA VAL A 148 23.33 -8.17 8.58
C VAL A 148 22.15 -7.24 8.75
N ALA A 149 21.47 -6.93 7.64
CA ALA A 149 20.18 -6.26 7.63
C ALA A 149 19.25 -6.89 6.58
N SER A 150 18.04 -7.25 6.99
CA SER A 150 17.03 -7.81 6.08
C SER A 150 16.29 -6.73 5.29
N TYR A 151 15.76 -7.10 4.13
CA TYR A 151 14.84 -6.28 3.34
C TYR A 151 13.78 -7.17 2.68
N ILE A 152 12.49 -6.83 2.83
CA ILE A 152 11.32 -7.58 2.32
C ILE A 152 11.11 -8.92 3.02
N ASP A 153 11.93 -9.93 2.76
CA ASP A 153 11.79 -11.25 3.39
C ASP A 153 13.14 -12.01 3.46
N PRO A 154 13.70 -12.23 4.67
CA PRO A 154 14.94 -12.97 4.86
C PRO A 154 14.77 -14.49 4.94
N THR A 155 13.55 -15.05 4.82
CA THR A 155 13.27 -16.46 5.18
C THR A 155 13.04 -17.50 4.08
N PRO A 156 12.59 -17.19 2.83
CA PRO A 156 12.04 -18.19 1.91
C PRO A 156 12.95 -19.40 1.62
N LYS A 157 14.27 -19.20 1.65
CA LYS A 157 15.28 -20.27 1.46
C LYS A 157 16.35 -20.24 2.56
N LEU A 158 15.98 -19.81 3.76
CA LEU A 158 16.89 -19.79 4.91
C LEU A 158 16.94 -21.17 5.57
N THR A 159 17.85 -22.02 5.07
CA THR A 159 18.02 -23.42 5.50
C THR A 159 18.55 -23.52 6.94
N ASP A 160 18.30 -24.67 7.59
CA ASP A 160 18.78 -24.93 8.95
C ASP A 160 20.30 -24.81 9.07
N GLU A 161 21.05 -25.23 8.05
CA GLU A 161 22.51 -25.07 8.02
C GLU A 161 22.93 -23.59 8.07
N ILE A 162 22.26 -22.72 7.31
CA ILE A 162 22.55 -21.28 7.33
C ILE A 162 22.15 -20.68 8.70
N ARG A 163 21.02 -21.11 9.26
CA ARG A 163 20.58 -20.68 10.61
C ARG A 163 21.57 -21.12 11.68
N ASP A 164 22.15 -22.31 11.56
CA ASP A 164 23.17 -22.82 12.48
C ASP A 164 24.48 -22.02 12.36
N ILE A 165 24.88 -21.61 11.15
CA ILE A 165 26.02 -20.71 10.97
C ILE A 165 25.77 -19.36 11.65
N PHE A 166 24.61 -18.74 11.45
CA PHE A 166 24.28 -17.48 12.14
C PHE A 166 24.20 -17.66 13.66
N SER A 167 23.72 -18.82 14.13
CA SER A 167 23.72 -19.16 15.55
C SER A 167 25.16 -19.23 16.11
N ALA A 168 26.08 -19.85 15.35
CA ALA A 168 27.50 -19.89 15.69
C ALA A 168 28.20 -18.52 15.61
N LEU A 169 27.68 -17.59 14.81
CA LEU A 169 28.11 -16.18 14.77
C LEU A 169 27.57 -15.36 15.97
N GLY A 170 26.71 -15.96 16.80
CA GLY A 170 26.16 -15.37 18.02
C GLY A 170 24.69 -14.95 17.92
N SER A 171 23.97 -15.29 16.84
CA SER A 171 22.53 -15.02 16.75
C SER A 171 21.73 -15.94 17.66
N THR A 172 20.74 -15.36 18.33
CA THR A 172 19.73 -16.05 19.14
C THR A 172 18.38 -16.09 18.47
N MET A 173 18.07 -15.09 17.61
CA MET A 173 16.76 -14.95 16.98
C MET A 173 16.67 -15.60 15.60
N VAL A 174 17.79 -15.93 14.96
CA VAL A 174 17.79 -16.48 13.59
C VAL A 174 16.96 -17.76 13.46
N LYS A 175 16.86 -18.59 14.50
CA LYS A 175 16.06 -19.83 14.47
C LYS A 175 14.55 -19.56 14.55
N SER A 176 14.14 -18.44 15.12
CA SER A 176 12.72 -18.07 15.28
C SER A 176 12.22 -17.08 14.23
N LEU A 177 13.05 -16.69 13.25
CA LEU A 177 12.63 -15.81 12.15
C LEU A 177 11.53 -16.45 11.29
N LYS A 178 10.45 -15.69 11.11
CA LYS A 178 9.27 -16.00 10.30
C LYS A 178 9.27 -15.18 9.01
N PRO A 179 8.46 -15.58 8.00
CA PRO A 179 8.34 -14.83 6.76
C PRO A 179 8.00 -13.36 6.95
N ARG A 180 8.77 -12.52 6.24
CA ARG A 180 8.71 -11.04 6.28
C ARG A 180 9.08 -10.41 7.62
N ASP A 181 9.67 -11.17 8.53
CA ASP A 181 10.25 -10.56 9.72
C ASP A 181 11.37 -9.60 9.32
N SER A 182 11.36 -8.42 9.94
CA SER A 182 12.50 -7.53 9.87
C SER A 182 13.55 -8.03 10.85
N TRP A 183 14.83 -8.02 10.46
CA TRP A 183 15.92 -8.54 11.27
C TRP A 183 17.21 -7.77 10.98
N VAL A 184 17.88 -7.36 12.04
CA VAL A 184 19.23 -6.81 12.00
C VAL A 184 20.10 -7.53 13.02
N PHE A 185 21.33 -7.79 12.64
CA PHE A 185 22.25 -8.57 13.46
C PHE A 185 23.68 -8.12 13.21
N ALA A 186 24.44 -7.90 14.28
CA ALA A 186 25.89 -7.82 14.25
C ALA A 186 26.46 -8.96 15.09
N GLY A 187 27.39 -9.72 14.53
CA GLY A 187 28.04 -10.85 15.20
C GLY A 187 29.50 -10.96 14.81
N ALA A 188 30.16 -12.02 15.29
CA ALA A 188 31.56 -12.27 14.96
C ALA A 188 31.83 -13.77 14.89
N TYR A 189 32.72 -14.17 13.98
CA TYR A 189 33.12 -15.58 13.87
C TYR A 189 34.01 -15.99 15.05
N GLY A 190 33.63 -17.08 15.72
CA GLY A 190 34.35 -17.61 16.88
C GLY A 190 33.94 -17.00 18.23
N ILE A 191 32.81 -16.28 18.29
CA ILE A 191 32.27 -15.77 19.55
C ILE A 191 31.75 -16.93 20.41
N LYS A 192 32.03 -16.88 21.72
CA LYS A 192 31.59 -17.92 22.69
C LYS A 192 30.23 -17.60 23.35
N ARG A 193 29.70 -16.40 23.11
CA ARG A 193 28.47 -15.89 23.73
C ARG A 193 27.55 -15.35 22.64
N ALA A 194 26.26 -15.29 22.94
CA ALA A 194 25.30 -14.59 22.11
C ALA A 194 25.73 -13.13 21.89
N SER A 195 25.49 -12.63 20.68
CA SER A 195 25.72 -11.23 20.38
C SER A 195 24.64 -10.37 21.05
N PRO A 196 25.02 -9.27 21.74
CA PRO A 196 24.04 -8.33 22.27
C PRO A 196 23.43 -7.44 21.17
N PHE A 197 23.93 -7.53 19.93
CA PHE A 197 23.58 -6.63 18.85
C PHE A 197 22.64 -7.30 17.84
N GLU A 198 21.47 -7.70 18.32
CA GLU A 198 20.45 -8.37 17.53
C GLU A 198 19.07 -7.81 17.84
N LYS A 199 18.27 -7.55 16.80
CA LYS A 199 16.86 -7.20 16.94
C LYS A 199 16.07 -7.80 15.78
N ALA A 200 14.95 -8.42 16.08
CA ALA A 200 13.95 -8.84 15.10
C ALA A 200 12.59 -8.30 15.50
N ASP A 201 11.77 -8.02 14.51
CA ASP A 201 10.36 -7.66 14.67
C ASP A 201 9.56 -8.65 13.85
N HIS A 202 8.64 -9.31 14.54
CA HIS A 202 7.80 -10.30 13.91
C HIS A 202 6.72 -9.58 13.12
N ASN A 203 6.56 -9.91 11.85
CA ASN A 203 5.51 -9.32 11.03
C ASN A 203 4.14 -9.67 11.63
N HIS A 204 3.60 -8.76 12.45
CA HIS A 204 2.24 -8.87 12.96
C HIS A 204 1.31 -8.70 11.76
N GLN A 205 0.74 -9.81 11.29
CA GLN A 205 -0.30 -9.85 10.26
C GLN A 205 -1.49 -8.89 10.53
N SER A 206 -1.58 -8.29 11.73
CA SER A 206 -2.54 -7.23 12.07
C SER A 206 -2.27 -5.86 11.44
N HIS A 207 -1.09 -5.61 10.84
CA HIS A 207 -0.79 -4.32 10.19
C HIS A 207 -1.07 -4.31 8.67
N ASN A 208 -1.56 -5.40 8.07
CA ASN A 208 -1.59 -5.52 6.60
C ASN A 208 -2.96 -5.64 5.94
N SER A 209 -4.08 -5.56 6.67
CA SER A 209 -5.40 -5.45 6.01
C SER A 209 -5.81 -4.02 5.70
N ALA A 210 -5.32 -3.02 6.44
CA ALA A 210 -5.68 -1.61 6.27
C ALA A 210 -4.67 -0.78 5.44
N CYS A 211 -3.44 -1.28 5.25
CA CYS A 211 -2.36 -0.50 4.61
C CYS A 211 -2.17 -0.80 3.11
N ALA A 212 -3.02 -1.62 2.50
CA ALA A 212 -3.10 -1.73 1.05
C ALA A 212 -3.75 -0.45 0.49
N GLN A 213 -2.95 0.54 0.11
CA GLN A 213 -3.48 1.72 -0.58
C GLN A 213 -4.05 1.31 -1.95
N PRO A 214 -5.18 1.90 -2.39
CA PRO A 214 -5.68 1.70 -3.74
C PRO A 214 -4.70 2.34 -4.73
N LEU A 215 -4.25 1.59 -5.73
CA LEU A 215 -3.60 2.14 -6.91
C LEU A 215 -4.60 3.05 -7.64
N ILE A 216 -4.33 4.36 -7.68
CA ILE A 216 -5.04 5.31 -8.55
C ILE A 216 -4.09 5.62 -9.72
N GLY A 217 -4.49 5.15 -10.92
CA GLY A 217 -3.66 5.03 -12.13
C GLY A 217 -3.59 6.28 -13.01
N PRO A 218 -3.49 6.10 -14.35
CA PRO A 218 -4.28 6.94 -15.22
C PRO A 218 -5.07 6.13 -16.25
N GLY A 219 -6.38 6.39 -16.29
CA GLY A 219 -7.22 6.09 -17.46
C GLY A 219 -8.19 4.93 -17.29
N GLU A 220 -9.27 5.14 -16.54
CA GLU A 220 -10.57 4.60 -16.95
C GLU A 220 -11.67 5.56 -16.49
N SER A 221 -12.53 5.91 -17.44
CA SER A 221 -13.67 6.80 -17.29
C SER A 221 -14.58 6.40 -16.14
N ASP A 222 -15.04 7.40 -15.39
CA ASP A 222 -16.06 7.30 -14.33
C ASP A 222 -17.25 6.41 -14.74
N LEU A 223 -17.28 5.19 -14.21
CA LEU A 223 -18.48 4.37 -14.03
C LEU A 223 -18.62 4.02 -12.55
N VAL A 224 -19.14 4.98 -11.78
CA VAL A 224 -19.75 4.69 -10.48
C VAL A 224 -21.01 3.89 -10.76
N SER A 225 -20.87 2.57 -10.75
CA SER A 225 -21.98 1.62 -10.64
C SER A 225 -22.23 1.42 -9.16
N ASP A 226 -23.02 2.32 -8.56
CA ASP A 226 -23.62 2.08 -7.26
C ASP A 226 -24.73 1.04 -7.46
N LEU A 227 -24.33 -0.24 -7.48
CA LEU A 227 -25.22 -1.38 -7.41
C LEU A 227 -25.72 -1.48 -5.96
N GLY A 228 -26.75 -0.68 -5.66
CA GLY A 228 -27.71 -1.08 -4.65
C GLY A 228 -28.22 -2.48 -5.02
N SER A 229 -28.04 -3.42 -4.10
CA SER A 229 -28.61 -4.76 -4.17
C SER A 229 -30.11 -4.66 -4.35
N VAL A 230 -30.55 -4.73 -5.61
CA VAL A 230 -31.95 -4.96 -5.96
C VAL A 230 -32.25 -6.39 -5.54
N ILE A 231 -32.98 -6.49 -4.44
CA ILE A 231 -33.70 -7.68 -4.02
C ILE A 231 -34.55 -8.14 -5.21
N ASP A 232 -34.28 -9.36 -5.67
CA ASP A 232 -34.98 -10.07 -6.72
C ASP A 232 -36.41 -10.42 -6.25
N PRO A 233 -37.49 -9.86 -6.85
CA PRO A 233 -38.84 -10.10 -6.41
C PRO A 233 -39.48 -11.24 -7.22
N GLU A 234 -38.98 -12.48 -7.12
CA GLU A 234 -39.74 -13.65 -7.58
C GLU A 234 -39.37 -15.02 -6.97
N GLN A 235 -38.59 -15.11 -5.87
CA GLN A 235 -38.37 -16.38 -5.13
C GLN A 235 -39.08 -16.45 -3.76
N ARG A 236 -40.40 -16.21 -3.71
CA ARG A 236 -41.19 -16.45 -2.49
C ARG A 236 -42.52 -17.17 -2.70
N TRP A 237 -42.58 -18.12 -3.63
CA TRP A 237 -43.66 -19.12 -3.65
C TRP A 237 -43.13 -20.45 -4.16
N GLY A 238 -42.91 -21.42 -3.25
CA GLY A 238 -42.66 -22.81 -3.63
C GLY A 238 -41.74 -23.62 -2.71
N ARG A 239 -42.19 -23.89 -1.49
CA ARG A 239 -42.01 -25.14 -0.70
C ARG A 239 -42.17 -24.82 0.79
N GLU A 240 -43.37 -25.05 1.31
CA GLU A 240 -43.54 -25.38 2.74
C GLU A 240 -43.53 -26.91 2.81
N GLU A 241 -42.50 -27.45 3.47
CA GLU A 241 -42.53 -28.78 4.05
C GLU A 241 -43.27 -28.70 5.39
N ASP A 242 -44.01 -29.77 5.66
CA ASP A 242 -44.93 -29.99 6.77
C ASP A 242 -44.38 -29.62 8.15
N LEU A 243 -45.14 -28.86 8.94
CA LEU A 243 -45.18 -29.02 10.39
C LEU A 243 -46.51 -28.52 10.97
N ASP A 244 -47.26 -29.51 11.46
CA ASP A 244 -48.56 -29.43 12.12
C ASP A 244 -48.47 -28.72 13.47
N GLN A 245 -49.25 -27.66 13.66
CA GLN A 245 -49.58 -27.17 15.00
C GLN A 245 -50.96 -26.52 15.01
N SER A 246 -51.98 -27.35 14.76
CA SER A 246 -53.33 -27.04 15.20
C SER A 246 -53.45 -27.23 16.73
N LYS A 247 -54.29 -26.38 17.36
CA LYS A 247 -54.75 -26.37 18.77
C LYS A 247 -54.00 -25.39 19.68
N LEU A 248 -54.55 -24.18 19.83
CA LEU A 248 -55.28 -23.72 21.03
C LEU A 248 -55.67 -22.23 20.85
N LEU A 249 -56.99 -21.98 20.79
CA LEU A 249 -57.65 -20.68 20.99
C LEU A 249 -57.67 -20.32 22.51
N PRO A 250 -58.08 -19.11 22.98
CA PRO A 250 -58.98 -18.13 22.34
C PRO A 250 -58.70 -16.61 22.51
N GLU A 251 -59.40 -15.85 21.66
CA GLU A 251 -60.03 -14.51 21.80
C GLU A 251 -59.34 -13.35 22.58
N GLN A 252 -59.18 -12.21 21.90
CA GLN A 252 -60.04 -11.03 22.13
C GLN A 252 -59.89 -9.97 21.02
N THR A 253 -60.99 -9.25 20.83
CA THR A 253 -61.38 -8.31 19.77
C THR A 253 -60.72 -6.94 19.85
N ASP A 254 -60.41 -6.31 18.70
CA ASP A 254 -60.86 -4.93 18.49
C ASP A 254 -60.83 -4.41 17.03
N SER A 255 -61.95 -3.80 16.62
CA SER A 255 -62.14 -2.82 15.52
C SER A 255 -61.75 -3.26 14.09
N LEU A 256 -62.66 -3.67 13.18
CA LEU A 256 -63.92 -3.07 12.69
C LEU A 256 -63.79 -1.68 12.05
N TYR A 257 -62.84 -1.40 11.14
CA TYR A 257 -63.00 -0.34 10.11
C TYR A 257 -62.04 -0.58 8.93
N ASN A 258 -62.33 -1.51 8.01
CA ASN A 258 -61.71 -1.53 6.66
C ASN A 258 -62.38 -2.50 5.66
N GLU A 259 -63.66 -2.83 5.82
CA GLU A 259 -64.37 -3.76 4.91
C GLU A 259 -65.35 -3.11 3.90
N GLU A 260 -65.33 -1.79 3.70
CA GLU A 260 -66.24 -1.12 2.74
C GLU A 260 -65.58 -0.21 1.69
N LEU A 261 -64.35 -0.50 1.27
CA LEU A 261 -63.83 0.08 0.02
C LEU A 261 -64.00 -0.93 -1.11
N ILE A 262 -65.01 -0.72 -1.96
CA ILE A 262 -65.16 -1.41 -3.25
C ILE A 262 -63.93 -1.05 -4.09
N ARG A 263 -62.90 -1.89 -4.03
CA ARG A 263 -61.76 -1.76 -4.94
C ARG A 263 -62.24 -2.20 -6.31
N PRO A 264 -62.20 -1.35 -7.35
CA PRO A 264 -62.53 -1.80 -8.70
C PRO A 264 -61.59 -2.97 -9.04
N LYS A 265 -62.16 -4.17 -9.19
CA LYS A 265 -61.40 -5.34 -9.61
C LYS A 265 -60.79 -5.00 -10.96
N LYS A 266 -59.47 -5.03 -11.08
CA LYS A 266 -58.79 -4.84 -12.37
C LYS A 266 -59.39 -5.85 -13.34
N LEU A 267 -60.11 -5.36 -14.36
CA LEU A 267 -60.72 -6.22 -15.37
C LEU A 267 -59.63 -7.14 -15.93
N HIS A 268 -59.95 -8.44 -15.97
CA HIS A 268 -59.04 -9.45 -16.47
C HIS A 268 -58.72 -9.12 -17.92
N ASN A 269 -57.52 -8.59 -18.15
CA ASN A 269 -57.04 -8.28 -19.49
C ASN A 269 -56.43 -9.58 -20.05
N PRO A 270 -57.13 -10.29 -20.95
CA PRO A 270 -56.69 -11.60 -21.43
C PRO A 270 -55.31 -11.53 -22.11
N ILE A 271 -54.94 -10.37 -22.63
CA ILE A 271 -53.65 -10.12 -23.27
C ILE A 271 -52.52 -10.08 -22.21
N LYS A 272 -52.76 -9.48 -21.04
CA LYS A 272 -51.76 -9.43 -19.94
C LYS A 272 -51.71 -10.70 -19.09
N ALA A 273 -52.77 -11.51 -19.13
CA ALA A 273 -52.83 -12.81 -18.47
C ALA A 273 -52.12 -13.93 -19.27
N SER A 274 -52.02 -13.77 -20.59
CA SER A 274 -51.32 -14.72 -21.46
C SER A 274 -49.82 -14.77 -21.14
N LYS A 275 -49.33 -15.95 -20.77
CA LYS A 275 -47.91 -16.22 -20.52
C LYS A 275 -47.06 -15.95 -21.76
N SER A 276 -47.53 -16.39 -22.92
CA SER A 276 -46.86 -16.18 -24.21
C SER A 276 -46.70 -14.69 -24.54
N HIS A 277 -47.72 -13.87 -24.28
CA HIS A 277 -47.64 -12.42 -24.51
C HIS A 277 -46.65 -11.75 -23.55
N ARG A 278 -46.63 -12.13 -22.27
CA ARG A 278 -45.66 -11.61 -21.29
C ARG A 278 -44.22 -11.97 -21.67
N GLU A 279 -44.02 -13.17 -22.19
CA GLU A 279 -42.71 -13.68 -22.61
C GLU A 279 -42.23 -12.98 -23.88
N LEU A 280 -43.09 -12.82 -24.89
CA LEU A 280 -42.83 -12.01 -26.08
C LEU A 280 -42.52 -10.55 -25.71
N GLN A 281 -43.29 -9.95 -24.79
CA GLN A 281 -43.05 -8.59 -24.33
C GLN A 281 -41.71 -8.45 -23.59
N ARG A 282 -41.31 -9.45 -22.79
CA ARG A 282 -39.99 -9.50 -22.16
C ARG A 282 -38.88 -9.58 -23.20
N GLU A 283 -39.01 -10.47 -24.19
CA GLU A 283 -38.06 -10.62 -25.30
C GLU A 283 -37.94 -9.33 -26.12
N LEU A 284 -39.05 -8.65 -26.41
CA LEU A 284 -39.05 -7.36 -27.12
C LEU A 284 -38.35 -6.26 -26.30
N ILE A 285 -38.54 -6.22 -24.98
CA ILE A 285 -37.85 -5.28 -24.10
C ILE A 285 -36.36 -5.61 -24.04
N ILE A 286 -36.00 -6.89 -23.98
CA ILE A 286 -34.61 -7.36 -23.92
C ILE A 286 -33.89 -7.08 -25.24
N THR A 287 -34.51 -7.33 -26.39
CA THR A 287 -33.96 -7.04 -27.71
C THR A 287 -33.83 -5.53 -27.96
N HIS A 288 -34.81 -4.74 -27.55
CA HIS A 288 -34.73 -3.27 -27.59
C HIS A 288 -33.63 -2.71 -26.67
N LYS A 289 -33.38 -3.35 -25.51
CA LYS A 289 -32.30 -2.97 -24.58
C LYS A 289 -30.92 -3.50 -24.99
N ARG A 290 -30.84 -4.63 -25.72
CA ARG A 290 -29.60 -5.31 -26.13
C ARG A 290 -29.18 -5.03 -27.58
N GLY A 291 -30.03 -4.44 -28.41
CA GLY A 291 -29.74 -4.12 -29.80
C GLY A 291 -28.70 -3.00 -29.92
N ALA A 292 -27.45 -3.40 -30.10
CA ALA A 292 -26.33 -2.52 -30.43
C ALA A 292 -26.28 -2.26 -31.94
N VAL A 293 -26.78 -1.10 -32.37
CA VAL A 293 -26.21 -0.29 -33.46
C VAL A 293 -26.38 1.16 -32.99
N VAL A 294 -25.34 1.97 -33.16
CA VAL A 294 -25.29 3.39 -32.78
C VAL A 294 -26.54 4.13 -33.24
N GLU A 295 -27.51 4.28 -32.37
CA GLU A 295 -28.39 5.43 -32.31
C GLU A 295 -28.63 5.74 -30.84
N GLU A 296 -28.00 6.83 -30.42
CA GLU A 296 -28.59 7.83 -29.55
C GLU A 296 -29.93 7.42 -28.94
N LYS A 297 -30.00 7.31 -27.60
CA LYS A 297 -31.26 7.16 -26.85
C LYS A 297 -32.36 7.97 -27.57
N PRO A 298 -33.51 7.36 -27.93
CA PRO A 298 -34.52 8.05 -28.72
C PRO A 298 -34.84 9.39 -28.06
N GLU A 299 -35.03 10.44 -28.86
CA GLU A 299 -35.14 11.82 -28.38
C GLU A 299 -36.10 11.97 -27.19
N LEU A 300 -37.23 11.26 -27.24
CA LEU A 300 -38.19 11.21 -26.14
C LEU A 300 -37.60 10.68 -24.82
N GLN A 301 -36.77 9.63 -24.85
CA GLN A 301 -36.14 9.06 -23.67
C GLN A 301 -35.05 9.97 -23.09
N ARG A 302 -34.28 10.67 -23.95
CA ARG A 302 -33.35 11.73 -23.51
C ARG A 302 -34.10 12.86 -22.82
N VAL A 303 -35.15 13.36 -23.46
CA VAL A 303 -35.99 14.44 -22.94
C VAL A 303 -36.67 14.03 -21.63
N LEU A 304 -37.17 12.80 -21.51
CA LEU A 304 -37.74 12.28 -20.26
C LEU A 304 -36.68 12.14 -19.16
N GLN A 305 -35.49 11.64 -19.47
CA GLN A 305 -34.39 11.54 -18.50
C GLN A 305 -33.93 12.93 -18.05
N GLN A 306 -33.84 13.90 -18.96
CA GLN A 306 -33.47 15.28 -18.66
C GLN A 306 -34.57 16.02 -17.89
N ARG A 307 -35.84 15.77 -18.19
CA ARG A 307 -36.99 16.28 -17.42
C ARG A 307 -37.00 15.68 -16.01
N ASN A 308 -36.76 14.37 -15.88
CA ASN A 308 -36.70 13.73 -14.57
C ASN A 308 -35.53 14.26 -13.73
N ARG A 309 -34.34 14.42 -14.33
CA ARG A 309 -33.18 15.05 -13.68
C ARG A 309 -33.47 16.49 -13.26
N SER A 310 -34.05 17.31 -14.14
CA SER A 310 -34.38 18.71 -13.82
C SER A 310 -35.52 18.83 -12.80
N GLN A 311 -36.46 17.88 -12.76
CA GLN A 311 -37.47 17.81 -11.71
C GLN A 311 -36.90 17.38 -10.36
N ALA A 312 -35.97 16.42 -10.35
CA ALA A 312 -35.24 16.04 -9.14
C ALA A 312 -34.45 17.24 -8.58
N LEU A 313 -33.63 17.89 -9.40
CA LEU A 313 -32.89 19.10 -9.00
C LEU A 313 -33.80 20.23 -8.50
N LYS A 314 -34.99 20.41 -9.09
CA LYS A 314 -35.98 21.39 -8.62
C LYS A 314 -36.61 20.99 -7.28
N ARG A 315 -36.81 19.69 -7.02
CA ARG A 315 -37.28 19.19 -5.72
C ARG A 315 -36.19 19.35 -4.67
N ASP A 316 -34.95 18.99 -4.99
CA ASP A 316 -33.81 19.13 -4.09
C ASP A 316 -33.58 20.60 -3.72
N ARG A 317 -33.60 21.52 -4.69
CA ARG A 317 -33.49 22.97 -4.44
C ARG A 317 -34.62 23.51 -3.57
N LYS A 318 -35.86 23.09 -3.81
CA LYS A 318 -37.00 23.48 -2.96
C LYS A 318 -36.86 22.91 -1.54
N GLN A 319 -36.42 21.67 -1.42
CA GLN A 319 -36.18 21.02 -0.15
C GLN A 319 -35.03 21.69 0.61
N ASP A 320 -34.00 22.19 -0.08
CA ASP A 320 -32.91 22.98 0.52
C ASP A 320 -33.35 24.39 0.94
N GLU A 321 -34.26 25.01 0.18
CA GLU A 321 -34.90 26.29 0.51
C GLU A 321 -35.90 26.16 1.67
N GLU A 322 -36.54 24.99 1.83
CA GLU A 322 -37.47 24.69 2.94
C GLU A 322 -36.77 24.35 4.26
N LYS A 323 -35.46 24.00 4.24
CA LYS A 323 -34.69 23.74 5.45
C LYS A 323 -34.49 25.02 6.26
N SER A 324 -34.79 24.95 7.55
CA SER A 324 -34.61 26.07 8.47
C SER A 324 -33.12 26.48 8.57
N PRO A 325 -32.79 27.77 8.77
CA PRO A 325 -31.41 28.22 8.99
C PRO A 325 -30.69 27.42 10.09
N LEU A 326 -31.42 26.98 11.12
CA LEU A 326 -30.89 26.14 12.19
C LEU A 326 -30.55 24.72 11.69
N GLU A 327 -31.41 24.14 10.85
CA GLU A 327 -31.22 22.79 10.30
C GLU A 327 -30.02 22.73 9.36
N GLN A 328 -29.84 23.77 8.54
CA GLN A 328 -28.65 23.91 7.70
C GLN A 328 -27.37 23.98 8.55
N GLU A 329 -27.40 24.67 9.69
CA GLU A 329 -26.25 24.77 10.58
C GLU A 329 -25.98 23.45 11.34
N LEU A 330 -27.02 22.71 11.74
CA LEU A 330 -26.89 21.39 12.33
C LEU A 330 -26.26 20.38 11.34
N LEU A 331 -26.71 20.36 10.09
CA LEU A 331 -26.12 19.54 9.03
C LEU A 331 -24.65 19.90 8.79
N LYS A 332 -24.31 21.20 8.77
CA LYS A 332 -22.90 21.64 8.66
C LYS A 332 -22.04 21.16 9.83
N ARG A 333 -22.57 21.20 11.07
CA ARG A 333 -21.87 20.68 12.25
C ARG A 333 -21.66 19.18 12.18
N GLN A 334 -22.68 18.42 11.78
CA GLN A 334 -22.57 16.97 11.59
C GLN A 334 -21.49 16.63 10.55
N MET A 335 -21.51 17.29 9.38
CA MET A 335 -20.48 17.09 8.34
C MET A 335 -19.07 17.42 8.83
N ARG A 336 -18.90 18.46 9.67
CA ARG A 336 -17.60 18.81 10.27
C ARG A 336 -17.12 17.76 11.26
N LEU A 337 -18.02 17.23 12.11
CA LEU A 337 -17.69 16.17 13.06
C LEU A 337 -17.30 14.89 12.35
N GLU A 338 -18.09 14.45 11.37
CA GLU A 338 -17.75 13.28 10.55
C GLU A 338 -16.42 13.47 9.80
N LYS A 339 -16.12 14.69 9.33
CA LYS A 339 -14.83 14.98 8.69
C LYS A 339 -13.69 14.87 9.70
N PHE A 340 -13.85 15.44 10.89
CA PHE A 340 -12.85 15.37 11.95
C PHE A 340 -12.63 13.92 12.41
N GLU A 341 -13.70 13.14 12.60
CA GLU A 341 -13.62 11.72 12.94
C GLU A 341 -12.88 10.92 11.85
N ARG A 342 -13.22 11.14 10.57
CA ARG A 342 -12.48 10.55 9.44
C ARG A 342 -11.01 10.95 9.44
N GLU A 343 -10.68 12.22 9.60
CA GLU A 343 -9.29 12.69 9.66
C GLU A 343 -8.54 12.08 10.86
N THR A 344 -9.18 11.97 12.03
CA THR A 344 -8.57 11.32 13.20
C THR A 344 -8.35 9.84 13.01
N GLU A 345 -9.30 9.14 12.36
CA GLU A 345 -9.15 7.72 12.06
C GLU A 345 -8.13 7.50 10.94
N GLU A 346 -8.11 8.31 9.90
CA GLU A 346 -7.06 8.33 8.87
C GLU A 346 -5.68 8.56 9.49
N GLN A 347 -5.56 9.50 10.43
CA GLN A 347 -4.30 9.77 11.12
C GLN A 347 -3.89 8.62 12.04
N ARG A 348 -4.87 7.97 12.70
CA ARG A 348 -4.66 6.77 13.51
C ARG A 348 -4.23 5.58 12.64
N GLU A 349 -4.89 5.34 11.52
CA GLU A 349 -4.54 4.31 10.55
C GLU A 349 -3.18 4.59 9.92
N ARG A 350 -2.87 5.85 9.58
CA ARG A 350 -1.54 6.25 9.08
C ARG A 350 -0.43 6.01 10.11
N SER A 351 -0.72 6.21 11.39
CA SER A 351 0.22 5.89 12.48
C SER A 351 0.40 4.38 12.69
N LYS A 352 -0.65 3.58 12.47
CA LYS A 352 -0.59 2.10 12.49
C LYS A 352 0.08 1.53 11.24
N CYS A 353 -0.02 2.21 10.10
CA CYS A 353 0.61 1.87 8.82
C CYS A 353 2.03 2.44 8.67
N ALA A 354 2.51 3.22 9.64
CA ALA A 354 3.87 3.72 9.62
C ALA A 354 4.82 2.53 9.82
N PRO A 355 5.72 2.25 8.86
CA PRO A 355 6.60 1.11 8.98
C PRO A 355 7.59 1.33 10.13
N GLU A 356 7.58 0.42 11.11
CA GLU A 356 8.56 0.47 12.20
C GLU A 356 9.93 0.02 11.67
N PHE A 357 10.90 0.92 11.76
CA PHE A 357 12.27 0.61 11.39
C PHE A 357 12.95 -0.21 12.49
N ILE A 358 13.42 -1.41 12.17
CA ILE A 358 14.34 -2.09 13.08
C ILE A 358 15.73 -1.50 12.90
N ARG A 359 16.25 -0.97 14.01
CA ARG A 359 17.53 -0.30 14.07
C ARG A 359 18.37 -0.82 15.22
N VAL A 360 19.67 -0.97 14.98
CA VAL A 360 20.67 -1.19 16.02
C VAL A 360 21.82 -0.21 15.77
N LYS A 361 22.06 0.67 16.76
CA LYS A 361 23.12 1.68 16.73
C LYS A 361 24.00 1.48 17.96
N ASP A 362 25.22 0.97 17.77
CA ASP A 362 26.16 0.82 18.88
C ASP A 362 27.62 0.76 18.39
N SER A 363 28.52 0.23 19.21
CA SER A 363 29.94 0.08 18.91
C SER A 363 30.46 -1.33 19.19
N LEU A 364 31.27 -1.87 18.28
CA LEU A 364 31.88 -3.20 18.40
C LEU A 364 33.31 -3.07 18.90
N LYS A 365 33.65 -3.78 19.98
CA LYS A 365 35.02 -3.84 20.49
C LYS A 365 35.95 -4.52 19.48
N ARG A 366 37.14 -3.95 19.28
CA ARG A 366 38.22 -4.53 18.46
C ARG A 366 38.61 -5.91 19.00
N THR A 367 38.77 -6.89 18.12
CA THR A 367 39.26 -8.22 18.50
C THR A 367 40.76 -8.12 18.79
N ALA A 368 41.21 -8.71 19.90
CA ALA A 368 42.63 -8.73 20.25
C ALA A 368 43.37 -9.78 19.42
N ILE A 369 44.59 -9.46 19.00
CA ILE A 369 45.53 -10.39 18.36
C ILE A 369 45.80 -11.51 19.37
N ALA A 370 45.31 -12.71 19.12
CA ALA A 370 45.89 -13.90 19.73
C ALA A 370 47.21 -14.17 19.00
N SER A 371 48.28 -13.49 19.39
CA SER A 371 49.63 -13.83 18.96
C SER A 371 49.98 -15.16 19.64
N ALA A 372 49.52 -16.27 19.05
CA ALA A 372 49.97 -17.62 19.36
C ALA A 372 51.34 -17.87 18.71
N VAL A 373 52.30 -16.98 18.97
CA VAL A 373 53.72 -17.15 18.63
C VAL A 373 54.50 -16.72 19.87
N GLU A 374 55.39 -17.60 20.32
CA GLU A 374 56.24 -17.53 21.52
C GLU A 374 55.61 -17.85 22.88
N LYS A 375 55.34 -19.14 23.08
CA LYS A 375 55.93 -19.90 24.20
C LYS A 375 56.13 -21.34 23.77
N GLU A 376 57.31 -21.64 23.22
CA GLU A 376 58.10 -22.85 23.48
C GLU A 376 59.50 -22.61 22.91
N LEU A 377 60.42 -22.25 23.79
CA LEU A 377 61.86 -22.40 23.63
C LEU A 377 62.41 -22.84 24.98
#